data_AF-A0A6C0IKU6-F1
#
_entry.id   AF-A0A6C0IKU6-F1
#
_cell.length_a   1.000
_cell.length_b   1.000
_cell.length_c   1.000
_cell.angle_alpha   90.00
_cell.angle_beta   90.00
_cell.angle_gamma   90.00
#
_symmetry.space_group_name_H-M   'P 1'
#
loop_
_entity.id
_entity.type
_entity.pdbx_description
1 polymer ?
#
loop_
_entity_poly.entity_id
_entity_poly.type
_entity_poly.pdbx_seq_one_letter_code
_entity_poly.pdbx_strand_id
1 'polypeptide(L)'
;MKYLGNGGKSRKTQKKNRKVTKKMNKRSSKKTRKTRKQDETLMCKVEMNKEHGLYSEKEFNSGDGMLTAVWGPSLWHTLHTISFNYPVNPTTEDKKRYQKFVCNLRYVLPCKYCRINLRKNFKSLPPTMEVMKSRETFSKYIYDLHELVNKMLNKKSNLSYCDVKTRYEHFRARCTDDKNKIWKIGKIKKTIKNHKKREKEKGCTTPLYSGEKSKCIIKIVPQSVSGSSFQMDKKCEKKFIGEAEN
;
A
#
# COMPACT_ATOMS: atom_id res chain seq x y z
N MET A 1 -12.42 57.83 -35.43
CA MET A 1 -11.91 59.21 -35.49
C MET A 1 -10.69 59.34 -34.58
N LYS A 2 -9.56 59.81 -35.14
CA LYS A 2 -8.41 60.56 -34.55
C LYS A 2 -7.87 60.10 -33.17
N TYR A 3 -6.70 59.44 -33.11
CA TYR A 3 -5.32 59.99 -33.05
C TYR A 3 -5.03 60.96 -31.89
N LEU A 4 -4.21 60.51 -30.92
CA LEU A 4 -3.10 61.18 -30.20
C LEU A 4 -2.23 60.05 -29.59
N GLY A 5 -0.90 60.02 -29.52
CA GLY A 5 0.14 61.02 -29.79
C GLY A 5 1.28 60.93 -28.73
N ASN A 6 2.26 60.04 -28.98
CA ASN A 6 3.72 60.13 -28.74
C ASN A 6 4.42 60.52 -27.39
N GLY A 7 5.54 59.82 -27.13
CA GLY A 7 6.75 60.28 -26.39
C GLY A 7 7.05 59.54 -25.05
N GLY A 8 8.23 59.01 -24.72
CA GLY A 8 9.55 58.88 -25.34
C GLY A 8 10.57 58.23 -24.36
N LYS A 9 11.57 57.53 -24.94
CA LYS A 9 12.94 57.17 -24.45
C LYS A 9 13.14 56.35 -23.15
N SER A 10 13.76 55.16 -23.28
CA SER A 10 15.20 54.94 -22.98
C SER A 10 15.69 53.54 -23.39
N ARG A 11 16.93 53.48 -23.91
CA ARG A 11 17.64 52.33 -24.50
C ARG A 11 18.58 51.67 -23.48
N LYS A 12 18.75 50.34 -23.58
CA LYS A 12 19.96 49.51 -23.27
C LYS A 12 19.54 48.03 -23.40
N THR A 13 20.20 47.07 -24.05
CA THR A 13 21.40 46.98 -24.90
C THR A 13 21.40 45.54 -25.43
N GLN A 14 21.55 45.30 -26.74
CA GLN A 14 21.80 43.96 -27.29
C GLN A 14 22.71 44.03 -28.52
N LYS A 15 23.64 43.07 -28.60
CA LYS A 15 24.56 42.69 -29.71
C LYS A 15 25.87 43.48 -29.86
N LYS A 16 27.02 42.77 -29.82
CA LYS A 16 27.84 42.40 -31.00
C LYS A 16 29.20 41.72 -30.68
N ASN A 17 29.66 40.90 -31.65
CA ASN A 17 31.03 40.45 -32.01
C ASN A 17 31.65 39.31 -31.16
N ARG A 18 32.17 38.16 -31.64
CA ARG A 18 32.80 37.61 -32.88
C ARG A 18 34.28 38.00 -33.14
N LYS A 19 35.15 36.99 -32.94
CA LYS A 19 36.51 36.68 -33.51
C LYS A 19 37.79 37.24 -32.83
N VAL A 20 38.87 36.43 -32.98
CA VAL A 20 40.31 36.60 -32.68
C VAL A 20 40.73 35.92 -31.34
N THR A 21 41.66 34.95 -31.19
CA THR A 21 42.62 34.22 -32.05
C THR A 21 43.14 32.96 -31.34
N LYS A 22 43.65 32.00 -32.13
CA LYS A 22 44.37 30.77 -31.76
C LYS A 22 45.68 31.02 -30.98
N LYS A 23 46.01 30.14 -30.01
CA LYS A 23 47.39 29.65 -29.76
C LYS A 23 47.34 28.20 -29.23
N MET A 24 47.83 27.25 -30.02
CA MET A 24 48.26 25.89 -29.62
C MET A 24 49.55 26.04 -28.77
N ASN A 25 50.02 25.14 -27.89
CA ASN A 25 50.13 23.69 -27.99
C ASN A 25 50.59 23.05 -26.66
N LYS A 26 50.24 21.77 -26.49
CA LYS A 26 50.96 20.67 -25.79
C LYS A 26 51.42 20.86 -24.32
N ARG A 27 50.69 20.23 -23.40
CA ARG A 27 51.28 19.34 -22.37
C ARG A 27 50.42 18.08 -22.21
N SER A 28 51.09 16.95 -22.40
CA SER A 28 50.57 15.58 -22.30
C SER A 28 49.97 15.30 -20.92
N SER A 29 48.75 14.77 -20.87
CA SER A 29 48.34 13.92 -19.76
C SER A 29 47.48 12.79 -20.29
N LYS A 30 47.90 11.57 -19.94
CA LYS A 30 47.35 10.29 -20.35
C LYS A 30 45.83 10.24 -20.07
N LYS A 31 45.03 10.12 -21.12
CA LYS A 31 43.62 9.74 -21.01
C LYS A 31 43.56 8.25 -20.65
N THR A 32 43.53 7.95 -19.36
CA THR A 32 43.07 6.64 -18.88
C THR A 32 41.59 6.51 -19.23
N ARG A 33 41.27 5.66 -20.21
CA ARG A 33 39.91 5.18 -20.45
C ARG A 33 39.49 4.37 -19.22
N LYS A 34 38.84 5.02 -18.26
CA LYS A 34 38.05 4.33 -17.24
C LYS A 34 36.82 3.77 -17.95
N THR A 35 36.87 2.49 -18.32
CA THR A 35 35.69 1.72 -18.66
C THR A 35 34.74 1.78 -17.47
N ARG A 36 33.58 2.42 -17.69
CA ARG A 36 32.47 2.40 -16.75
C ARG A 36 31.99 0.95 -16.72
N LYS A 37 32.44 0.18 -15.73
CA LYS A 37 31.81 -1.11 -15.39
C LYS A 37 30.32 -0.82 -15.26
N GLN A 38 29.53 -1.34 -16.18
CA GLN A 38 28.10 -1.49 -15.96
C GLN A 38 27.98 -2.32 -14.69
N ASP A 39 27.37 -1.72 -13.67
CA ASP A 39 26.91 -2.46 -12.51
C ASP A 39 25.85 -3.41 -13.08
N GLU A 40 26.24 -4.65 -13.38
CA GLU A 40 25.30 -5.74 -13.65
C GLU A 40 24.51 -5.89 -12.34
N THR A 41 23.40 -5.16 -12.22
CA THR A 41 22.32 -5.54 -11.32
C THR A 41 22.11 -7.03 -11.54
N LEU A 42 22.27 -7.85 -10.51
CA LEU A 42 22.03 -9.28 -10.53
C LEU A 42 20.61 -9.56 -11.04
N MET A 43 20.43 -9.58 -12.36
CA MET A 43 19.36 -10.33 -12.99
C MET A 43 19.67 -11.79 -12.68
N CYS A 44 18.65 -12.54 -12.30
CA CYS A 44 18.79 -13.98 -12.12
C CYS A 44 19.22 -14.59 -13.46
N LYS A 45 20.53 -14.77 -13.68
CA LYS A 45 21.08 -15.54 -14.79
C LYS A 45 20.79 -16.99 -14.45
N VAL A 46 19.57 -17.44 -14.75
CA VAL A 46 19.19 -18.84 -14.57
C VAL A 46 19.95 -19.61 -15.66
N GLU A 47 21.10 -20.19 -15.30
CA GLU A 47 21.70 -21.23 -16.11
C GLU A 47 20.66 -22.34 -16.27
N MET A 48 20.34 -22.70 -17.53
CA MET A 48 19.33 -23.70 -17.85
C MET A 48 19.83 -25.11 -17.48
N ASN A 49 19.94 -25.39 -16.18
CA ASN A 49 19.90 -26.75 -15.69
C ASN A 49 18.44 -27.21 -15.73
N LYS A 50 18.21 -28.44 -16.23
CA LYS A 50 16.89 -29.05 -16.42
C LYS A 50 16.02 -29.09 -15.14
N GLU A 51 16.59 -28.80 -13.98
CA GLU A 51 15.89 -28.72 -12.68
C GLU A 51 15.29 -27.34 -12.35
N HIS A 52 15.59 -26.27 -13.10
CA HIS A 52 15.20 -24.89 -12.73
C HIS A 52 14.31 -24.16 -13.74
N GLY A 53 13.88 -24.81 -14.82
CA GLY A 53 13.11 -24.18 -15.89
C GLY A 53 11.71 -24.75 -16.06
N LEU A 54 10.86 -24.72 -15.03
CA LEU A 54 9.42 -25.04 -15.22
C LEU A 54 8.73 -24.07 -16.18
N TYR A 55 9.28 -22.85 -16.33
CA TYR A 55 8.75 -21.79 -17.17
C TYR A 55 9.84 -21.25 -18.10
N SER A 56 9.45 -20.94 -19.33
CA SER A 56 10.27 -20.28 -20.34
C SER A 56 10.37 -18.77 -20.11
N GLU A 57 11.37 -18.12 -20.70
CA GLU A 57 11.50 -16.65 -20.68
C GLU A 57 10.26 -15.94 -21.28
N LYS A 58 9.60 -16.56 -22.25
CA LYS A 58 8.34 -16.05 -22.81
C LYS A 58 7.21 -16.06 -21.78
N GLU A 59 7.13 -17.09 -20.94
CA GLU A 59 6.14 -17.19 -19.86
C GLU A 59 6.41 -16.17 -18.75
N PHE A 60 7.67 -15.98 -18.36
CA PHE A 60 8.06 -14.93 -17.40
C PHE A 60 7.75 -13.51 -17.90
N ASN A 61 7.86 -13.28 -19.21
CA ASN A 61 7.55 -12.00 -19.83
C ASN A 61 6.10 -11.91 -20.34
N SER A 62 5.23 -12.87 -20.00
CA SER A 62 3.83 -12.84 -20.40
C SER A 62 3.09 -11.66 -19.76
N GLY A 63 2.13 -11.10 -20.49
CA GLY A 63 1.24 -10.04 -20.00
C GLY A 63 0.01 -10.58 -19.26
N ASP A 64 0.01 -11.87 -18.94
CA ASP A 64 -1.14 -12.56 -18.38
C ASP A 64 -1.42 -12.12 -16.94
N GLY A 65 -2.69 -12.20 -16.56
CA GLY A 65 -3.13 -11.87 -15.21
C GLY A 65 -2.82 -12.99 -14.23
N MET A 66 -2.68 -12.65 -12.96
CA MET A 66 -2.55 -13.64 -11.89
C MET A 66 -3.91 -14.25 -11.54
N LEU A 67 -3.92 -15.54 -11.17
CA LEU A 67 -5.13 -16.25 -10.75
C LEU A 67 -5.84 -15.51 -9.60
N THR A 68 -7.08 -15.09 -9.85
CA THR A 68 -7.85 -14.24 -8.92
C THR A 68 -8.13 -14.92 -7.58
N ALA A 69 -8.21 -16.25 -7.54
CA ALA A 69 -8.39 -17.02 -6.32
C ALA A 69 -7.18 -16.93 -5.36
N VAL A 70 -5.98 -16.64 -5.88
CA VAL A 70 -4.74 -16.57 -5.09
C VAL A 70 -4.59 -15.22 -4.40
N TRP A 71 -4.78 -14.11 -5.15
CA TRP A 71 -4.52 -12.76 -4.65
C TRP A 71 -5.77 -11.99 -4.23
N GLY A 72 -6.94 -12.34 -4.78
CA GLY A 72 -8.19 -11.62 -4.57
C GLY A 72 -8.61 -11.54 -3.10
N PRO A 73 -8.70 -12.67 -2.37
CA PRO A 73 -9.03 -12.66 -0.95
C PRO A 73 -8.06 -11.82 -0.10
N SER A 74 -6.76 -11.92 -0.37
CA SER A 74 -5.74 -11.14 0.33
C SER A 74 -5.90 -9.64 0.08
N LEU A 75 -6.17 -9.22 -1.16
CA LEU A 75 -6.41 -7.82 -1.47
C LEU A 75 -7.67 -7.30 -0.76
N TRP A 76 -8.77 -8.06 -0.78
CA TRP A 76 -9.99 -7.67 -0.06
C TRP A 76 -9.74 -7.55 1.44
N HIS A 77 -8.99 -8.48 2.03
CA HIS A 77 -8.58 -8.40 3.42
C HIS A 77 -7.80 -7.11 3.72
N THR A 78 -6.85 -6.75 2.86
CA THR A 78 -6.11 -5.49 2.97
C THR A 78 -7.03 -4.26 2.82
N LEU A 79 -7.92 -4.24 1.83
CA LEU A 79 -8.82 -3.11 1.60
C LEU A 79 -9.76 -2.87 2.78
N HIS A 80 -10.36 -3.93 3.33
CA HIS A 80 -11.16 -3.86 4.53
C HIS A 80 -10.35 -3.33 5.71
N THR A 81 -9.15 -3.87 5.94
CA THR A 81 -8.24 -3.43 7.02
C THR A 81 -7.90 -1.93 6.90
N ILE A 82 -7.54 -1.48 5.69
CA ILE A 82 -7.26 -0.05 5.41
C ILE A 82 -8.49 0.79 5.72
N SER A 83 -9.68 0.35 5.33
CA SER A 83 -10.92 1.09 5.52
C SER A 83 -11.33 1.22 6.97
N PHE A 84 -11.21 0.15 7.77
CA PHE A 84 -11.51 0.18 9.22
C PHE A 84 -10.43 0.92 10.04
N ASN A 85 -9.28 1.21 9.43
CA ASN A 85 -8.24 2.06 10.01
C ASN A 85 -8.29 3.52 9.54
N TYR A 86 -9.11 3.86 8.54
CA TYR A 86 -9.30 5.24 8.08
C TYR A 86 -9.70 6.17 9.26
N PRO A 87 -9.28 7.45 9.34
CA PRO A 87 -9.60 8.29 10.49
C PRO A 87 -11.11 8.46 10.70
N VAL A 88 -11.54 8.59 11.96
CA VAL A 88 -12.95 8.94 12.28
C VAL A 88 -13.28 10.32 11.73
N ASN A 89 -12.38 11.27 11.95
CA ASN A 89 -12.46 12.65 11.49
C ASN A 89 -11.30 12.93 10.51
N PRO A 90 -11.41 12.51 9.24
CA PRO A 90 -10.34 12.65 8.27
C PRO A 90 -10.17 14.10 7.80
N THR A 91 -8.92 14.50 7.57
CA THR A 91 -8.61 15.78 6.95
C THR A 91 -8.99 15.80 5.47
N THR A 92 -9.09 16.98 4.88
CA THR A 92 -9.32 17.11 3.42
C THR A 92 -8.28 16.35 2.59
N GLU A 93 -7.04 16.31 3.07
CA GLU A 93 -5.96 15.61 2.38
C GLU A 93 -6.07 14.08 2.52
N ASP A 94 -6.46 13.58 3.70
CA ASP A 94 -6.76 12.15 3.89
C ASP A 94 -7.85 11.69 2.91
N LYS A 95 -8.94 12.45 2.81
CA LYS A 95 -10.05 12.16 1.89
C LYS A 95 -9.56 12.02 0.44
N LYS A 96 -8.75 12.97 -0.03
CA LYS A 96 -8.19 12.96 -1.39
C LYS A 96 -7.26 11.75 -1.61
N ARG A 97 -6.39 11.45 -0.66
CA ARG A 97 -5.44 10.33 -0.76
C ARG A 97 -6.15 8.99 -0.83
N TYR A 98 -7.12 8.75 0.05
CA TYR A 98 -7.86 7.50 0.08
C TYR A 98 -8.79 7.33 -1.12
N GLN A 99 -9.43 8.41 -1.58
CA GLN A 99 -10.20 8.40 -2.83
C GLN A 99 -9.32 8.06 -4.04
N LYS A 100 -8.15 8.68 -4.14
CA LYS A 100 -7.19 8.41 -5.22
C LYS A 100 -6.66 6.98 -5.15
N PHE A 101 -6.38 6.48 -3.95
CA PHE A 101 -5.97 5.09 -3.73
C PHE A 101 -7.00 4.10 -4.28
N VAL A 102 -8.27 4.22 -3.88
CA VAL A 102 -9.35 3.35 -4.38
C VAL A 102 -9.53 3.51 -5.88
N CYS A 103 -9.55 4.75 -6.39
CA CYS A 103 -9.64 5.01 -7.81
C CYS A 103 -8.52 4.34 -8.61
N ASN A 104 -7.30 4.32 -8.08
CA ASN A 104 -6.14 3.79 -8.78
C ASN A 104 -6.11 2.27 -8.87
N LEU A 105 -6.89 1.55 -8.06
CA LEU A 105 -7.04 0.10 -8.18
C LEU A 105 -7.41 -0.31 -9.61
N ARG A 106 -8.20 0.51 -10.32
CA ARG A 106 -8.60 0.27 -11.73
C ARG A 106 -7.43 0.13 -12.72
N TYR A 107 -6.21 0.50 -12.32
CA TYR A 107 -5.02 0.42 -13.16
C TYR A 107 -4.08 -0.71 -12.75
N VAL A 108 -4.09 -1.12 -11.48
CA VAL A 108 -3.03 -1.97 -10.91
C VAL A 108 -3.48 -3.39 -10.55
N LEU A 109 -4.79 -3.70 -10.57
CA LEU A 109 -5.24 -5.08 -10.32
C LEU A 109 -4.58 -6.04 -11.33
N PRO A 110 -4.03 -7.19 -10.91
CA PRO A 110 -3.31 -8.12 -11.78
C PRO A 110 -4.29 -9.02 -12.59
N CYS A 111 -5.32 -8.42 -13.17
CA CYS A 111 -6.36 -9.07 -13.95
C CYS A 111 -7.02 -8.02 -14.87
N LYS A 112 -6.90 -8.21 -16.20
CA LYS A 112 -7.42 -7.28 -17.22
C LYS A 112 -8.92 -7.01 -17.05
N TYR A 113 -9.71 -8.06 -16.94
CA TYR A 113 -11.17 -7.94 -16.80
C TYR A 113 -11.58 -7.31 -15.48
N CYS A 114 -10.85 -7.60 -14.40
CA CYS A 114 -11.09 -6.99 -13.10
C CYS A 114 -10.89 -5.47 -13.14
N ARG A 115 -9.85 -4.98 -13.85
CA ARG A 115 -9.63 -3.54 -14.08
C ARG A 115 -10.76 -2.90 -14.89
N ILE A 116 -11.23 -3.57 -15.95
CA ILE A 116 -12.34 -3.10 -16.79
C ILE A 116 -13.65 -3.04 -15.98
N ASN A 117 -13.96 -4.10 -15.23
CA ASN A 117 -15.17 -4.20 -14.44
C ASN A 117 -15.17 -3.18 -13.30
N LEU A 118 -14.04 -2.97 -12.63
CA LEU A 118 -13.94 -1.97 -11.57
C LEU A 118 -14.23 -0.55 -12.08
N ARG A 119 -13.82 -0.21 -13.32
CA ARG A 119 -14.22 1.06 -13.96
C ARG A 119 -15.73 1.19 -14.12
N LYS A 120 -16.42 0.10 -14.46
CA LYS A 120 -17.89 0.07 -14.58
C LYS A 120 -18.54 0.17 -13.20
N ASN A 121 -18.02 -0.54 -12.21
CA ASN A 121 -18.50 -0.49 -10.82
C ASN A 121 -18.38 0.92 -10.24
N PHE A 122 -17.32 1.67 -10.56
CA PHE A 122 -17.22 3.08 -10.14
C PHE A 122 -18.23 4.01 -10.83
N LYS A 123 -18.89 3.60 -11.91
CA LYS A 123 -20.02 4.35 -12.48
C LYS A 123 -21.30 4.12 -11.68
N SER A 124 -21.54 2.90 -11.22
CA SER A 124 -22.72 2.55 -10.40
C SER A 124 -22.55 2.90 -8.91
N LEU A 125 -21.33 2.80 -8.40
CA LEU A 125 -20.95 3.05 -7.02
C LEU A 125 -19.75 4.01 -6.97
N PRO A 126 -19.95 5.31 -7.28
CA PRO A 126 -18.87 6.27 -7.40
C PRO A 126 -18.19 6.54 -6.04
N PRO A 127 -16.85 6.57 -5.98
CA PRO A 127 -16.11 6.92 -4.76
C PRO A 127 -16.14 8.44 -4.55
N THR A 128 -17.28 8.99 -4.14
CA THR A 128 -17.49 10.44 -3.94
C THR A 128 -16.79 10.95 -2.67
N MET A 129 -16.79 12.27 -2.47
CA MET A 129 -16.29 12.85 -1.22
C MET A 129 -17.18 12.53 0.00
N GLU A 130 -18.47 12.22 -0.21
CA GLU A 130 -19.37 11.79 0.87
C GLU A 130 -18.96 10.41 1.40
N VAL A 131 -18.53 9.51 0.52
CA VAL A 131 -17.94 8.23 0.92
C VAL A 131 -16.72 8.43 1.82
N MET A 132 -15.94 9.50 1.61
CA MET A 132 -14.72 9.77 2.36
C MET A 132 -14.96 10.54 3.66
N LYS A 133 -16.21 10.82 4.04
CA LYS A 133 -16.57 11.67 5.17
C LYS A 133 -16.02 11.20 6.51
N SER A 134 -16.09 9.90 6.78
CA SER A 134 -15.61 9.28 8.02
C SER A 134 -15.11 7.86 7.78
N ARG A 135 -14.51 7.25 8.81
CA ARG A 135 -14.23 5.80 8.85
C ARG A 135 -15.42 4.98 8.40
N GLU A 136 -16.60 5.26 8.95
CA GLU A 136 -17.81 4.48 8.72
C GLU A 136 -18.29 4.56 7.27
N THR A 137 -18.35 5.76 6.68
CA THR A 137 -18.78 5.91 5.29
C THR A 137 -17.81 5.22 4.34
N PHE A 138 -16.50 5.29 4.63
CA PHE A 138 -15.48 4.69 3.79
C PHE A 138 -15.45 3.16 3.91
N SER A 139 -15.50 2.61 5.14
CA SER A 139 -15.56 1.16 5.33
C SER A 139 -16.86 0.56 4.80
N LYS A 140 -17.98 1.27 4.91
CA LYS A 140 -19.24 0.85 4.30
C LYS A 140 -19.15 0.80 2.78
N TYR A 141 -18.50 1.78 2.15
CA TYR A 141 -18.28 1.77 0.70
C TYR A 141 -17.42 0.60 0.23
N ILE A 142 -16.34 0.26 0.95
CA ILE A 142 -15.51 -0.90 0.60
C ILE A 142 -16.29 -2.21 0.74
N TYR A 143 -17.15 -2.32 1.76
CA TYR A 143 -18.11 -3.42 1.89
C TYR A 143 -19.09 -3.48 0.72
N ASP A 144 -19.73 -2.36 0.35
CA ASP A 144 -20.70 -2.33 -0.74
C ASP A 144 -20.06 -2.66 -2.10
N LEU A 145 -18.84 -2.19 -2.32
CA LEU A 145 -18.06 -2.53 -3.50
C LEU A 145 -17.73 -4.03 -3.54
N HIS A 146 -17.39 -4.63 -2.40
CA HIS A 146 -17.12 -6.07 -2.30
C HIS A 146 -18.39 -6.89 -2.58
N GLU A 147 -19.53 -6.49 -2.02
CA GLU A 147 -20.81 -7.17 -2.26
C GLU A 147 -21.31 -6.99 -3.70
N LEU A 148 -21.08 -5.83 -4.31
CA LEU A 148 -21.35 -5.63 -5.75
C LEU A 148 -20.55 -6.62 -6.60
N VAL A 149 -19.26 -6.79 -6.32
CA VAL A 149 -18.41 -7.77 -7.02
C VAL A 149 -18.86 -9.20 -6.75
N ASN A 150 -19.25 -9.53 -5.51
CA ASN A 150 -19.80 -10.83 -5.17
C ASN A 150 -21.07 -11.14 -5.98
N LYS A 151 -21.99 -10.17 -6.08
CA LYS A 151 -23.21 -10.29 -6.91
C LYS A 151 -22.87 -10.53 -8.38
N MET A 152 -21.90 -9.80 -8.95
CA MET A 152 -21.47 -10.00 -10.34
C MET A 152 -20.87 -11.39 -10.60
N LEU A 153 -20.28 -12.01 -9.58
CA LEU A 153 -19.66 -13.34 -9.66
C LEU A 153 -20.60 -14.44 -9.14
N ASN A 154 -21.88 -14.15 -8.89
CA ASN A 154 -22.86 -15.06 -8.30
C ASN A 154 -22.40 -15.69 -6.97
N LYS A 155 -21.66 -14.92 -6.16
CA LYS A 155 -21.21 -15.29 -4.82
C LYS A 155 -22.07 -14.60 -3.77
N LYS A 156 -22.18 -15.23 -2.60
CA LYS A 156 -22.84 -14.65 -1.42
C LYS A 156 -21.88 -14.68 -0.24
N SER A 157 -21.71 -13.53 0.42
CA SER A 157 -20.94 -13.44 1.66
C SER A 157 -21.75 -13.96 2.86
N ASN A 158 -23.06 -13.71 2.84
CA ASN A 158 -24.00 -13.91 3.96
C ASN A 158 -23.58 -13.15 5.24
N LEU A 159 -22.90 -12.02 5.10
CA LEU A 159 -22.46 -11.19 6.21
C LEU A 159 -23.03 -9.79 6.07
N SER A 160 -23.56 -9.25 7.15
CA SER A 160 -23.92 -7.83 7.23
C SER A 160 -22.66 -6.96 7.35
N TYR A 161 -22.81 -5.66 7.09
CA TYR A 161 -21.75 -4.70 7.37
C TYR A 161 -21.32 -4.72 8.84
N CYS A 162 -22.27 -4.94 9.77
CA CYS A 162 -21.98 -5.04 11.20
C CYS A 162 -21.10 -6.25 11.51
N ASP A 163 -21.36 -7.41 10.90
CA ASP A 163 -20.54 -8.62 11.09
C ASP A 163 -19.11 -8.38 10.61
N VAL A 164 -18.96 -7.72 9.47
CA VAL A 164 -17.64 -7.37 8.92
C VAL A 164 -16.94 -6.35 9.82
N LYS A 165 -17.64 -5.31 10.29
CA LYS A 165 -17.12 -4.32 11.23
C LYS A 165 -16.59 -4.97 12.51
N THR A 166 -17.40 -5.82 13.14
CA THR A 166 -17.01 -6.56 14.35
C THR A 166 -15.80 -7.45 14.10
N ARG A 167 -15.82 -8.21 13.00
CA ARG A 167 -14.71 -9.08 12.59
C ARG A 167 -13.37 -8.35 12.51
N TYR A 168 -13.32 -7.20 11.84
CA TYR A 168 -12.07 -6.44 11.71
C TYR A 168 -11.71 -5.69 12.99
N GLU A 169 -12.66 -5.34 13.84
CA GLU A 169 -12.40 -4.70 15.12
C GLU A 169 -11.64 -5.63 16.09
N HIS A 170 -11.81 -6.96 15.99
CA HIS A 170 -10.99 -7.92 16.74
C HIS A 170 -9.48 -7.80 16.46
N PHE A 171 -9.09 -7.25 15.30
CA PHE A 171 -7.69 -7.05 14.92
C PHE A 171 -7.14 -5.68 15.29
N ARG A 172 -7.94 -4.76 15.87
CA ARG A 172 -7.47 -3.43 16.21
C ARG A 172 -6.37 -3.50 17.25
N ALA A 173 -5.17 -3.04 16.88
CA ALA A 173 -4.11 -2.84 17.84
C ALA A 173 -4.50 -1.69 18.78
N ARG A 174 -4.60 -2.01 20.07
CA ARG A 174 -4.94 -1.04 21.12
C ARG A 174 -3.69 -0.81 21.95
N CYS A 175 -3.09 0.37 21.81
CA CYS A 175 -1.93 0.74 22.60
C CYS A 175 -2.35 0.87 24.07
N THR A 176 -1.70 0.11 24.96
CA THR A 176 -1.74 0.42 26.39
C THR A 176 -0.78 1.58 26.63
N ASP A 177 -1.27 2.70 27.16
CA ASP A 177 -0.42 3.76 27.69
C ASP A 177 0.24 3.25 28.98
N ASP A 178 1.19 2.33 28.84
CA ASP A 178 1.90 1.67 29.94
C ASP A 178 2.96 2.61 30.56
N LYS A 179 2.62 3.89 30.76
CA LYS A 179 3.45 4.85 31.51
C LYS A 179 3.70 4.35 32.94
N ASN A 180 2.79 3.55 33.51
CA ASN A 180 2.88 3.07 34.89
C ASN A 180 3.68 1.77 35.07
N LYS A 181 3.93 0.94 34.03
CA LYS A 181 4.80 -0.26 34.18
C LYS A 181 6.27 0.00 33.85
N ILE A 182 6.59 1.07 33.11
CA ILE A 182 7.98 1.44 32.80
C ILE A 182 8.74 1.92 34.05
N TRP A 183 8.06 2.53 35.02
CA TRP A 183 8.70 3.02 36.25
C TRP A 183 9.20 1.90 37.18
N LYS A 184 8.59 0.70 37.12
CA LYS A 184 9.08 -0.47 37.89
C LYS A 184 10.38 -1.06 37.32
N ILE A 185 10.68 -0.85 36.04
CA ILE A 185 11.93 -1.29 35.41
C ILE A 185 13.09 -0.30 35.69
N GLY A 186 12.78 0.94 36.11
CA GLY A 186 13.77 1.94 36.51
C GLY A 186 14.68 1.50 37.68
N LYS A 187 14.20 0.59 38.53
CA LYS A 187 14.98 0.05 39.65
C LYS A 187 15.94 -1.09 39.28
N ILE A 188 15.81 -1.67 38.08
CA ILE A 188 16.66 -2.79 37.59
C ILE A 188 17.80 -2.28 36.67
N LYS A 189 17.86 -0.97 36.38
CA LYS A 189 18.83 -0.38 35.43
C LYS A 189 20.22 -0.06 35.99
N LYS A 190 20.59 -0.50 37.20
CA LYS A 190 21.96 -0.29 37.71
C LYS A 190 22.99 -1.32 37.22
N THR A 191 22.60 -2.34 36.44
CA THR A 191 23.51 -3.47 36.17
C THR A 191 23.72 -3.90 34.71
N ILE A 192 23.39 -3.08 33.70
CA ILE A 192 23.78 -3.40 32.30
C ILE A 192 24.28 -2.14 31.59
N LYS A 193 25.58 -1.88 31.73
CA LYS A 193 26.33 -0.99 30.83
C LYS A 193 26.58 -1.71 29.51
N ASN A 194 26.49 -0.95 28.41
CA ASN A 194 27.09 -1.20 27.10
C ASN A 194 26.51 -2.32 26.22
N HIS A 195 25.38 -2.05 25.56
CA HIS A 195 25.20 -2.48 24.16
C HIS A 195 24.38 -1.43 23.40
N LYS A 196 24.96 -0.92 22.30
CA LYS A 196 24.36 0.03 21.35
C LYS A 196 23.17 -0.67 20.67
N LYS A 197 21.98 -0.60 21.27
CA LYS A 197 20.77 -1.27 20.79
C LYS A 197 20.22 -0.49 19.58
N ARG A 198 20.25 -1.11 18.40
CA ARG A 198 19.49 -0.64 17.22
C ARG A 198 18.03 -0.42 17.64
N GLU A 199 17.50 0.78 17.46
CA GLU A 199 16.10 1.09 17.73
C GLU A 199 15.24 0.20 16.83
N LYS A 200 14.52 -0.75 17.44
CA LYS A 200 13.50 -1.54 16.73
C LYS A 200 12.33 -0.60 16.44
N GLU A 201 11.85 -0.61 15.20
CA GLU A 201 10.67 0.17 14.80
C GLU A 201 9.48 -0.13 15.71
N LYS A 202 8.69 0.92 16.03
CA LYS A 202 7.51 0.79 16.88
C LYS A 202 6.39 0.11 16.09
N GLY A 203 6.28 -1.21 16.19
CA GLY A 203 5.15 -1.98 15.67
C GLY A 203 3.97 -2.01 16.66
N CYS A 204 2.74 -1.88 16.15
CA CYS A 204 1.51 -1.99 16.94
C CYS A 204 1.20 -3.46 17.31
N THR A 205 1.99 -4.05 18.22
CA THR A 205 1.95 -5.50 18.53
C THR A 205 1.50 -5.83 19.96
N THR A 206 1.15 -4.83 20.78
CA THR A 206 0.77 -5.01 22.20
C THR A 206 -0.76 -5.01 22.36
N PRO A 207 -1.36 -6.02 23.03
CA PRO A 207 -2.82 -6.13 23.18
C PRO A 207 -3.34 -5.45 24.46
N LEU A 208 -4.58 -4.93 24.40
CA LEU A 208 -5.28 -4.22 25.48
C LEU A 208 -6.30 -5.10 26.23
N TYR A 209 -6.65 -6.29 25.70
CA TYR A 209 -7.60 -7.24 26.30
C TYR A 209 -6.95 -8.60 26.52
N SER A 210 -7.50 -9.38 27.45
CA SER A 210 -7.23 -10.81 27.59
C SER A 210 -7.50 -11.54 26.25
N GLY A 211 -6.59 -12.43 25.86
CA GLY A 211 -6.69 -13.22 24.64
C GLY A 211 -5.40 -13.26 23.84
N GLU A 212 -5.21 -14.33 23.06
CA GLU A 212 -4.01 -14.56 22.26
C GLU A 212 -3.81 -13.46 21.19
N LYS A 213 -2.54 -13.23 20.81
CA LYS A 213 -2.22 -12.29 19.72
C LYS A 213 -2.58 -12.95 18.39
N SER A 214 -3.41 -12.28 17.60
CA SER A 214 -3.76 -12.74 16.26
C SER A 214 -2.58 -12.56 15.30
N LYS A 215 -2.33 -13.56 14.45
CA LYS A 215 -1.40 -13.49 13.33
C LYS A 215 -2.12 -13.92 12.05
N CYS A 216 -1.84 -13.26 10.93
CA CYS A 216 -2.37 -13.65 9.63
C CYS A 216 -1.50 -14.77 9.03
N ILE A 217 -2.13 -15.84 8.54
CA ILE A 217 -1.48 -16.92 7.79
C ILE A 217 -2.10 -16.93 6.40
N ILE A 218 -1.26 -16.83 5.36
CA ILE A 218 -1.70 -16.97 3.96
C ILE A 218 -1.52 -18.43 3.56
N LYS A 219 -2.61 -19.11 3.21
CA LYS A 219 -2.64 -20.51 2.81
C LYS A 219 -3.15 -20.64 1.39
N ILE A 220 -2.36 -21.24 0.49
CA ILE A 220 -2.78 -21.57 -0.87
C ILE A 220 -3.16 -23.05 -0.89
N VAL A 221 -4.37 -23.35 -1.36
CA VAL A 221 -4.92 -24.71 -1.45
C VAL A 221 -5.50 -24.95 -2.85
N PRO A 222 -5.59 -26.22 -3.31
CA PRO A 222 -6.28 -26.55 -4.55
C PRO A 222 -7.72 -26.05 -4.55
N GLN A 223 -8.25 -25.69 -5.73
CA GLN A 223 -9.64 -25.19 -5.85
C GLN A 223 -10.70 -26.24 -5.47
N SER A 224 -10.35 -27.52 -5.46
CA SER A 224 -11.23 -28.61 -5.02
C SER A 224 -11.50 -28.61 -3.51
N VAL A 225 -10.66 -27.95 -2.71
CA VAL A 225 -10.85 -27.87 -1.26
C VAL A 225 -11.96 -26.87 -0.96
N SER A 226 -13.04 -27.34 -0.37
CA SER A 226 -14.14 -26.48 0.08
C SER A 226 -13.74 -25.69 1.33
N GLY A 227 -14.19 -24.43 1.41
CA GLY A 227 -13.95 -23.58 2.57
C GLY A 227 -14.08 -22.09 2.29
N SER A 228 -14.23 -21.28 3.34
CA SER A 228 -14.19 -19.83 3.24
C SER A 228 -12.76 -19.33 3.02
N SER A 229 -12.60 -18.30 2.19
CA SER A 229 -11.28 -17.68 1.95
C SER A 229 -10.73 -16.93 3.17
N PHE A 230 -11.61 -16.54 4.09
CA PHE A 230 -11.24 -15.92 5.36
C PHE A 230 -11.61 -16.86 6.51
N GLN A 231 -10.63 -17.16 7.36
CA GLN A 231 -10.76 -18.04 8.52
C GLN A 231 -10.15 -17.32 9.71
N MET A 232 -10.93 -17.22 10.80
CA MET A 232 -10.49 -16.63 12.06
C MET A 232 -10.73 -17.65 13.17
N ASP A 233 -9.69 -17.91 13.95
CA ASP A 233 -9.80 -18.78 15.13
C ASP A 233 -10.68 -18.10 16.19
N LYS A 234 -11.58 -18.85 16.84
CA LYS A 234 -12.43 -18.35 17.93
C LYS A 234 -11.61 -17.73 19.07
N LYS A 235 -10.38 -18.18 19.30
CA LYS A 235 -9.46 -17.58 20.29
C LYS A 235 -9.01 -16.16 19.94
N CYS A 236 -9.10 -15.78 18.67
CA CYS A 236 -8.82 -14.43 18.20
C CYS A 236 -10.02 -13.48 18.38
N GLU A 237 -11.22 -14.01 18.63
CA GLU A 237 -12.39 -13.20 18.97
C GLU A 237 -12.20 -12.62 20.37
N LYS A 238 -12.20 -11.29 20.45
CA LYS A 238 -12.11 -10.57 21.72
C LYS A 238 -13.48 -10.56 22.37
N LYS A 239 -13.59 -11.10 23.60
CA LYS A 239 -14.79 -11.06 24.44
C LYS A 239 -14.64 -9.99 25.52
N PHE A 240 -15.74 -9.38 25.94
CA PHE A 240 -15.73 -8.52 27.13
C PHE A 240 -15.49 -9.37 28.38
N ILE A 241 -14.76 -8.82 29.36
CA ILE A 241 -14.35 -9.52 30.59
C ILE A 241 -15.55 -9.75 31.57
N GLY A 242 -16.79 -9.55 31.14
CA GLY A 242 -18.00 -9.65 31.99
C GLY A 242 -19.07 -10.66 31.54
N GLU A 243 -18.83 -11.45 30.49
CA GLU A 243 -19.78 -12.47 29.99
C GLU A 243 -19.18 -13.88 30.04
N ALA A 244 -18.34 -14.14 31.03
CA ALA A 244 -18.01 -15.50 31.45
C ALA A 244 -18.71 -15.71 32.80
N GLU A 245 -19.58 -16.73 32.84
CA GLU A 245 -20.43 -17.18 33.97
C GLU A 245 -21.83 -16.56 34.02
N ASN A 246 -22.71 -17.09 33.15
CA ASN A 246 -24.00 -17.68 33.54
C ASN A 246 -24.29 -18.85 32.60
#